data_AF-A0A9Q2ER67-F1
#
_entry.id   AF-A0A9Q2ER67-F1
#
_cell.length_a   1.000
_cell.length_b   1.000
_cell.length_c   1.000
_cell.angle_alpha   90.00
_cell.angle_beta   90.00
_cell.angle_gamma   90.00
#
_symmetry.space_group_name_H-M   'P 1'
#
loop_
_entity.id
_entity.type
_entity.pdbx_description
1 polymer ?
#
loop_
_entity_poly.entity_id
_entity_poly.type
_entity_poly.pdbx_seq_one_letter_code
_entity_poly.pdbx_strand_id
1 'polypeptide(L)' 'MIRVADYPQMKDCAWYLAPDAQFNDREALNFYERNWKYIEQNKLTVDEKQLIRRLANEVGNGFLNV' A
#
# COMPACT_ATOMS: atom_id res chain seq x y z
N MET A 1 -2.78 -10.76 -4.94
CA MET A 1 -3.60 -9.66 -5.51
C MET A 1 -4.29 -8.96 -4.37
N ILE A 2 -4.08 -7.65 -4.26
CA ILE A 2 -4.47 -6.79 -3.15
C ILE A 2 -5.48 -5.79 -3.71
N ARG A 3 -6.69 -5.76 -3.14
CA ARG A 3 -7.75 -4.85 -3.59
C ARG A 3 -7.55 -3.48 -2.97
N VAL A 4 -7.42 -2.46 -3.82
CA VAL A 4 -7.28 -1.06 -3.40
C VAL A 4 -8.44 -0.63 -2.49
N ALA A 5 -9.66 -1.09 -2.77
CA ALA A 5 -10.85 -0.71 -2.03
C ALA A 5 -10.92 -1.20 -0.58
N ASP A 6 -10.16 -2.24 -0.21
CA ASP A 6 -10.11 -2.80 1.14
C ASP A 6 -9.28 -1.92 2.09
N TYR A 7 -8.37 -1.14 1.51
CA TYR A 7 -7.36 -0.36 2.21
C TYR A 7 -7.69 1.13 2.13
N PRO A 8 -8.20 1.76 3.20
CA PRO A 8 -8.65 3.15 3.15
C PRO A 8 -7.57 4.14 2.71
N GLN A 9 -6.30 4.04 3.15
CA GLN A 9 -5.28 4.99 2.69
C GLN A 9 -4.86 4.72 1.26
N MET A 10 -4.80 3.44 0.88
CA MET A 10 -4.51 3.06 -0.50
C MET A 10 -5.59 3.60 -1.44
N LYS A 11 -6.87 3.43 -1.08
CA LYS A 11 -8.03 3.96 -1.80
C LYS A 11 -8.04 5.48 -1.87
N ASP A 12 -7.69 6.16 -0.78
CA ASP A 12 -7.63 7.62 -0.74
C ASP A 12 -6.55 8.16 -1.68
N CYS A 13 -5.35 7.58 -1.66
CA CYS A 13 -4.28 7.92 -2.61
C CYS A 13 -4.61 7.49 -4.05
N ALA A 14 -5.31 6.37 -4.22
CA ALA A 14 -5.69 5.79 -5.50
C ALA A 14 -7.10 6.18 -5.94
N TRP A 15 -7.60 7.34 -5.51
CA TRP A 15 -8.96 7.79 -5.80
C TRP A 15 -9.30 7.84 -7.31
N TYR A 16 -8.29 7.93 -8.17
CA TYR A 16 -8.41 7.93 -9.63
C TYR A 16 -8.53 6.52 -10.25
N LEU A 17 -8.33 5.46 -9.47
CA LEU A 17 -8.44 4.07 -9.93
C LEU A 17 -9.86 3.54 -9.76
N ALA A 18 -10.20 2.54 -10.58
CA ALA A 18 -11.46 1.82 -10.46
C ALA A 18 -11.59 1.16 -9.07
N PRO A 19 -12.81 1.02 -8.51
CA PRO A 19 -13.01 0.36 -7.22
C PRO A 19 -12.62 -1.13 -7.23
N ASP A 20 -12.60 -1.78 -8.39
CA ASP A 20 -12.10 -3.16 -8.56
C ASP A 20 -10.60 -3.23 -8.89
N ALA A 21 -9.88 -2.10 -8.81
CA ALA A 21 -8.44 -2.09 -9.04
C ALA A 21 -7.73 -2.99 -8.02
N GLN A 22 -6.91 -3.88 -8.57
CA GLN A 22 -6.12 -4.84 -7.83
C GLN A 22 -4.65 -4.62 -8.15
N PHE A 23 -3.84 -4.56 -7.12
CA PHE A 23 -2.39 -4.53 -7.25
C PHE A 23 -1.79 -5.90 -6.95
N ASN A 24 -0.72 -6.21 -7.66
CA ASN A 24 0.19 -7.26 -7.22
C ASN A 24 1.03 -6.78 -6.04
N ASP A 25 1.62 -7.71 -5.30
CA ASP A 25 2.41 -7.41 -4.10
C ASP A 25 3.51 -6.36 -4.37
N ARG A 26 4.18 -6.45 -5.53
CA ARG A 26 5.18 -5.46 -5.95
C ARG A 26 4.60 -4.11 -6.34
N GLU A 27 3.43 -4.10 -6.97
CA GLU A 27 2.76 -2.85 -7.35
C GLU A 27 2.21 -2.13 -6.13
N ALA A 28 1.65 -2.88 -5.16
CA ALA A 28 1.20 -2.33 -3.90
C ALA A 28 2.36 -1.72 -3.12
N LEU A 29 3.50 -2.40 -3.01
CA LEU A 29 4.67 -1.85 -2.33
C LEU A 29 5.16 -0.57 -3.01
N ASN A 30 5.40 -0.59 -4.32
CA ASN A 30 5.86 0.58 -5.08
C ASN A 30 4.85 1.75 -4.98
N PHE A 31 3.55 1.43 -4.96
CA PHE A 31 2.51 2.42 -4.73
C PHE A 31 2.62 3.05 -3.34
N TYR A 32 2.76 2.24 -2.29
CA TYR A 32 2.93 2.74 -0.92
C TYR A 32 4.21 3.55 -0.76
N GLU A 33 5.34 3.12 -1.33
CA GLU A 33 6.60 3.85 -1.27
C GLU A 33 6.50 5.22 -1.94
N ARG A 34 5.96 5.27 -3.16
CA ARG A 34 5.81 6.51 -3.91
C ARG A 34 4.81 7.47 -3.28
N ASN A 35 3.75 6.93 -2.67
CA ASN A 35 2.73 7.71 -1.99
C ASN A 35 2.99 7.87 -0.48
N TRP A 36 4.12 7.39 0.05
CA TRP A 36 4.38 7.33 1.49
C TRP A 36 4.25 8.68 2.19
N LYS A 37 4.66 9.75 1.50
CA LYS A 37 4.54 11.14 1.97
C LYS A 37 3.09 11.64 2.10
N TYR A 38 2.13 10.98 1.45
CA TYR A 38 0.70 11.27 1.51
C TYR A 38 -0.06 10.30 2.41
N ILE A 39 0.49 9.11 2.68
CA ILE A 39 -0.11 8.12 3.57
C ILE A 39 -0.09 8.65 5.00
N GLU A 40 -1.27 8.78 5.62
CA GLU A 40 -1.38 9.16 7.02
C GLU A 40 -1.22 7.93 7.92
N GLN A 41 -0.04 7.77 8.52
CA GLN A 41 0.26 6.62 9.38
C GLN A 41 -0.66 6.49 10.61
N ASN A 42 -1.30 7.59 11.01
CA ASN A 42 -2.30 7.62 12.08
C ASN A 42 -3.64 7.01 11.66
N LYS A 43 -3.96 7.02 10.35
CA LYS A 43 -5.20 6.45 9.79
C LYS A 43 -5.00 5.05 9.21
N LEU A 44 -3.76 4.58 9.11
CA LEU A 44 -3.44 3.20 8.74
C LEU A 44 -4.09 2.23 9.72
N THR A 45 -4.97 1.36 9.20
CA THR A 45 -5.58 0.28 9.96
C THR A 45 -4.54 -0.80 10.30
N VAL A 46 -4.88 -1.69 11.24
CA VAL A 46 -3.99 -2.78 11.63
C VAL A 46 -3.69 -3.72 10.46
N ASP A 47 -4.71 -4.03 9.64
CA ASP A 47 -4.55 -4.88 8.45
C ASP A 47 -3.60 -4.25 7.43
N GLU A 48 -3.77 -2.96 7.16
CA GLU A 48 -2.94 -2.23 6.20
C GLU A 48 -1.48 -2.15 6.64
N LYS A 49 -1.23 -1.96 7.95
CA LYS A 49 0.13 -2.02 8.51
C LYS A 49 0.75 -3.41 8.37
N GLN A 50 -0.02 -4.47 8.59
CA GLN A 50 0.48 -5.83 8.38
C GLN A 50 0.77 -6.12 6.92
N LEU A 51 -0.10 -5.65 6.00
CA LEU A 51 0.12 -5.75 4.58
C LEU A 51 1.43 -5.06 4.17
N ILE A 52 1.61 -3.78 4.50
CA ILE A 52 2.83 -3.03 4.14
C ILE A 52 4.08 -3.73 4.68
N ARG A 53 4.02 -4.23 5.93
CA ARG A 53 5.15 -4.93 6.55
C ARG A 53 5.46 -6.26 5.85
N ARG A 54 4.42 -7.01 5.47
CA ARG A 54 4.53 -8.24 4.69
C ARG A 54 5.13 -7.96 3.31
N LEU A 55 4.63 -6.94 2.61
CA LEU A 55 5.11 -6.51 1.30
C LEU A 55 6.57 -6.07 1.33
N ALA A 56 6.97 -5.27 2.33
CA ALA A 56 8.35 -4.84 2.50
C ALA A 56 9.29 -6.03 2.77
N ASN A 57 8.81 -7.06 3.45
CA ASN A 57 9.58 -8.27 3.75
C ASN A 57 9.67 -9.23 2.54
N GLU A 58 8.56 -9.49 1.86
CA GLU A 58 8.49 -10.44 0.75
C GLU A 58 9.02 -9.87 -0.57
N VAL A 59 8.78 -8.58 -0.83
CA VAL A 59 9.06 -7.96 -2.13
C VAL A 59 10.12 -6.87 -2.05
N GLY A 60 10.15 -6.12 -0.96
CA GLY A 60 11.05 -4.96 -0.79
C GLY A 60 12.54 -5.30 -0.65
N ASN A 61 12.93 -6.58 -0.57
CA ASN A 61 14.33 -7.01 -0.33
C ASN A 61 15.02 -6.27 0.84
N GLY A 62 14.25 -5.70 1.78
CA GLY A 62 14.76 -4.92 2.92
C GLY A 62 15.15 -3.47 2.62
N PHE A 63 14.95 -2.94 1.41
CA PHE A 63 15.23 -1.54 1.09
C PHE A 63 13.94 -0.72 0.98
N LEU A 64 13.39 -0.32 2.12
CA LEU A 64 12.70 0.97 2.20
C LEU A 64 13.80 2.02 2.06
N ASN A 65 14.00 2.56 0.87
CA ASN A 65 15.00 3.59 0.66
C ASN A 65 14.53 4.86 1.39
N VAL A 66 15.01 5.01 2.62
CA VAL A 66 14.74 6.14 3.53
C VAL A 66 15.48 7.39 3.08
#